data_AF-A0A848UMR4-F1
#
_entry.id   AF-A0A848UMR4-F1
#
_cell.length_a   1.000
_cell.length_b   1.000
_cell.length_c   1.000
_cell.angle_alpha   90.00
_cell.angle_beta   90.00
_cell.angle_gamma   90.00
#
_symmetry.space_group_name_H-M   'P 1'
#
loop_
_entity.id
_entity.type
_entity.pdbx_description
1 polymer ?
#
loop_
_entity_poly.entity_id
_entity_poly.type
_entity_poly.pdbx_seq_one_letter_code
_entity_poly.pdbx_strand_id
1 'polypeptide(L)'
;MSDRMKIKDIEGNAGQIQDLCKNLGFDLNSYLNEKPVKKNISRIWIWITAPLFFVCCCLLWVVDLNPDLFKILILFSLAVLGFIVFTIQYNYGNWVYSVISGITGLILLLVALEVYTPQEVLKKLEQQTTDKIDSN
;
A
#
# COMPACT_ATOMS: atom_id res chain seq x y z
N MET A 1 -42.52 -8.10 33.73
CA MET A 1 -42.24 -8.25 32.30
C MET A 1 -40.82 -8.79 32.17
N SER A 2 -40.64 -9.96 31.56
CA SER A 2 -39.32 -10.55 31.37
C SER A 2 -38.70 -9.90 30.13
N ASP A 3 -37.77 -8.97 30.33
CA ASP A 3 -37.00 -8.39 29.23
C ASP A 3 -36.12 -9.47 28.61
N ARG A 4 -36.58 -10.00 27.48
CA ARG A 4 -35.80 -10.92 26.65
C ARG A 4 -34.86 -10.09 25.79
N MET A 5 -33.58 -10.46 25.81
CA MET A 5 -32.53 -9.82 25.05
C MET A 5 -31.95 -10.83 24.07
N LYS A 6 -31.71 -10.38 22.83
CA LYS A 6 -31.04 -11.19 21.81
C LYS A 6 -29.70 -10.57 21.48
N ILE A 7 -28.63 -11.36 21.64
CA ILE A 7 -27.25 -10.97 21.36
C ILE A 7 -26.67 -11.94 20.34
N LYS A 8 -26.51 -11.49 19.09
CA LYS A 8 -26.20 -12.35 17.92
C LYS A 8 -27.14 -13.57 17.86
N ASP A 9 -26.61 -14.77 18.11
CA ASP A 9 -27.33 -16.05 18.04
C ASP A 9 -27.88 -16.50 19.40
N ILE A 10 -27.60 -15.77 20.47
CA ILE A 10 -28.02 -16.10 21.84
C ILE A 10 -29.28 -15.29 22.19
N GLU A 11 -30.36 -15.98 22.57
CA GLU A 11 -31.60 -15.37 23.03
C GLU A 11 -31.91 -15.81 24.47
N GLY A 12 -32.17 -14.86 25.36
CA GLY A 12 -32.48 -15.14 26.75
C GLY A 12 -32.70 -13.89 27.58
N ASN A 13 -33.03 -14.04 28.86
CA ASN A 13 -33.01 -12.93 29.80
C ASN A 13 -31.55 -12.53 30.10
N ALA A 14 -31.30 -11.27 30.49
CA ALA A 14 -29.98 -10.77 30.87
C ALA A 14 -29.25 -11.70 31.86
N GLY A 15 -29.95 -12.25 32.86
CA GLY A 15 -29.38 -13.22 33.81
C GLY A 15 -28.97 -14.54 33.15
N GLN A 16 -29.77 -15.06 32.22
CA GLN A 16 -29.45 -16.30 31.50
C GLN A 16 -28.24 -16.14 30.58
N ILE A 17 -28.13 -14.98 29.93
CA ILE A 17 -26.98 -14.66 29.07
C ILE A 17 -25.71 -14.51 29.93
N GLN A 18 -25.82 -13.86 31.09
CA GLN A 18 -24.71 -13.71 32.03
C GLN A 18 -24.22 -15.06 32.57
N ASP A 19 -25.14 -15.94 32.96
CA ASP A 19 -24.81 -17.29 33.43
C ASP A 19 -24.23 -18.16 32.31
N LEU A 20 -24.75 -18.04 31.08
CA LEU A 20 -24.22 -18.75 29.93
C LEU A 20 -22.77 -18.33 29.63
N CYS A 21 -22.46 -17.03 29.67
CA CYS A 21 -21.09 -16.52 29.48
C CYS A 21 -20.14 -17.00 30.59
N LYS A 22 -20.61 -16.98 31.86
CA LYS A 22 -19.81 -17.47 33.00
C LYS A 22 -19.55 -18.98 32.92
N ASN A 23 -20.57 -19.77 32.59
CA ASN A 23 -20.47 -21.23 32.54
C ASN A 23 -19.58 -21.72 31.39
N LEU A 24 -19.57 -21.00 30.27
CA LEU A 24 -18.76 -21.33 29.10
C LEU A 24 -17.38 -20.65 29.11
N GLY A 25 -17.09 -19.83 30.12
CA GLY A 25 -15.77 -19.21 30.33
C GLY A 25 -15.37 -18.20 29.26
N PHE A 26 -16.32 -17.64 28.50
CA PHE A 26 -16.04 -16.62 27.48
C PHE A 26 -16.60 -15.26 27.90
N ASP A 27 -15.84 -14.21 27.57
CA ASP A 27 -16.27 -12.82 27.76
C ASP A 27 -17.25 -12.44 26.65
N LEU A 28 -18.43 -11.94 27.02
CA LEU A 28 -19.44 -11.43 26.09
C LEU A 28 -18.84 -10.34 25.18
N ASN A 29 -17.90 -9.56 25.69
CA ASN A 29 -17.17 -8.57 24.92
C ASN A 29 -16.34 -9.23 23.81
N SER A 30 -15.73 -10.39 24.08
CA SER A 30 -14.98 -11.16 23.08
C SER A 30 -15.89 -11.80 22.03
N TYR A 31 -17.08 -12.27 22.42
CA TYR A 31 -18.08 -12.82 21.48
C TYR A 31 -18.69 -11.73 20.60
N LEU A 32 -18.97 -10.55 21.16
CA LEU A 32 -19.49 -9.40 20.42
C LEU A 32 -18.44 -8.80 19.48
N ASN A 33 -17.21 -8.64 19.97
CA ASN A 33 -16.07 -8.10 19.24
C ASN A 33 -15.20 -9.17 18.60
N GLU A 34 -15.76 -10.32 18.22
CA GLU A 34 -15.10 -11.22 17.27
C GLU A 34 -14.71 -10.39 16.05
N LYS A 35 -13.44 -10.00 16.01
CA LYS A 35 -12.88 -9.21 14.92
C LYS A 35 -13.21 -9.97 13.65
N PRO A 36 -13.77 -9.31 12.61
CA PRO A 36 -14.04 -10.00 11.36
C PRO A 36 -12.74 -10.69 10.97
N VAL A 37 -12.82 -11.98 10.65
CA VAL A 37 -11.68 -12.79 10.20
C VAL A 37 -11.08 -12.01 9.03
N LYS A 38 -10.06 -11.20 9.29
CA LYS A 38 -9.42 -10.35 8.28
C LYS A 38 -8.74 -11.33 7.36
N LYS A 39 -9.40 -11.63 6.25
CA LYS A 39 -8.86 -12.49 5.21
C LYS A 39 -7.74 -11.70 4.56
N ASN A 40 -6.53 -11.84 5.11
CA ASN A 40 -5.35 -11.18 4.58
C ASN A 40 -5.18 -11.62 3.12
N ILE A 41 -4.84 -10.67 2.25
CA ILE A 41 -4.43 -10.97 0.89
C ILE A 41 -3.16 -11.81 1.00
N SER A 42 -3.10 -12.93 0.29
CA SER A 42 -1.95 -13.83 0.33
C SER A 42 -0.67 -13.06 0.00
N ARG A 43 0.37 -13.23 0.82
CA ARG A 43 1.69 -12.59 0.63
C ARG A 43 2.32 -12.91 -0.72
N ILE A 44 1.88 -14.02 -1.35
CA ILE A 44 2.29 -14.42 -2.69
C ILE A 44 2.04 -13.30 -3.71
N TRP A 45 0.96 -12.53 -3.57
CA TRP A 45 0.67 -11.42 -4.49
C TRP A 45 1.76 -10.35 -4.49
N ILE A 46 2.31 -10.01 -3.32
CA ILE A 46 3.40 -9.03 -3.21
C ILE A 46 4.67 -9.58 -3.88
N TRP A 47 4.96 -10.87 -3.69
CA TRP A 47 6.10 -11.53 -4.30
C TRP A 47 6.00 -11.64 -5.83
N ILE A 48 4.80 -11.59 -6.40
CA ILE A 48 4.59 -11.57 -7.85
C ILE A 48 4.63 -10.14 -8.40
N THR A 49 3.98 -9.19 -7.72
CA THR A 49 3.83 -7.83 -8.23
C THR A 49 5.07 -6.97 -8.08
N ALA A 50 5.89 -7.19 -7.05
CA ALA A 50 7.13 -6.43 -6.86
C ALA A 50 8.18 -6.70 -7.97
N PRO A 51 8.48 -7.96 -8.35
CA PRO A 51 9.34 -8.23 -9.51
C PRO A 51 8.74 -7.70 -10.81
N LEU A 52 7.41 -7.83 -10.99
CA LEU A 52 6.73 -7.31 -12.17
C LEU A 52 6.92 -5.80 -12.32
N PHE A 53 6.74 -5.04 -11.22
CA PHE A 53 6.98 -3.60 -11.18
C PHE A 53 8.43 -3.26 -11.54
N PHE A 54 9.39 -4.01 -10.99
CA PHE A 54 10.81 -3.81 -11.30
C PHE A 54 11.12 -4.05 -12.78
N VAL A 55 10.58 -5.12 -13.37
CA VAL A 55 10.73 -5.40 -14.81
C VAL A 55 10.13 -4.28 -15.66
N CYS A 56 8.95 -3.76 -15.30
CA CYS A 56 8.36 -2.61 -15.99
C CYS A 56 9.26 -1.36 -15.91
N CYS A 57 9.87 -1.09 -14.75
CA CYS A 57 10.81 0.01 -14.59
C CYS A 57 12.07 -0.18 -15.44
N CYS A 58 12.63 -1.40 -15.50
CA CYS A 58 13.77 -1.70 -16.36
C CYS A 58 13.41 -1.56 -17.85
N LEU A 59 12.21 -1.97 -18.26
CA LEU A 59 11.73 -1.78 -19.63
C LEU A 59 11.58 -0.29 -19.97
N LEU A 60 11.06 0.52 -19.04
CA LEU A 60 10.98 1.97 -19.20
C LEU A 60 12.37 2.62 -19.33
N TRP A 61 13.38 2.09 -18.63
CA TRP A 61 14.75 2.61 -18.67
C TRP A 61 15.49 2.23 -19.97
N VAL A 62 15.36 0.99 -20.44
CA VAL A 62 16.24 0.45 -21.50
C VAL A 62 15.61 0.50 -22.88
N VAL A 63 14.28 0.38 -22.97
CA VAL A 63 13.62 0.19 -24.26
C VAL A 63 13.12 1.51 -24.80
N ASP A 64 13.61 1.88 -25.98
CA ASP A 64 13.13 3.02 -26.74
C ASP A 64 11.75 2.66 -27.35
N LEU A 65 10.71 2.86 -26.55
CA LEU A 65 9.33 2.51 -26.88
C LEU A 65 8.65 3.64 -27.65
N ASN A 66 7.68 3.28 -28.51
CA ASN A 66 6.78 4.26 -29.11
C ASN A 66 6.13 5.15 -28.03
N PRO A 67 5.94 6.45 -28.29
CA PRO A 67 5.49 7.42 -27.28
C PRO A 67 4.14 7.06 -26.64
N ASP A 68 3.24 6.42 -27.39
CA ASP A 68 1.96 5.93 -26.85
C ASP A 68 2.14 4.71 -25.94
N LEU A 69 2.99 3.76 -26.32
CA LEU A 69 3.32 2.60 -25.49
C LEU A 69 4.07 2.99 -24.22
N PHE A 70 4.95 4.01 -24.31
CA PHE A 70 5.67 4.56 -23.18
C PHE A 70 4.70 5.13 -22.13
N LYS A 71 3.73 5.96 -22.54
CA LYS A 71 2.68 6.49 -21.66
C LYS A 71 1.85 5.38 -21.01
N ILE A 72 1.47 4.36 -21.79
CA ILE A 72 0.71 3.22 -21.28
C ILE A 72 1.52 2.47 -20.23
N LEU A 73 2.82 2.26 -20.46
CA LEU A 73 3.70 1.54 -19.54
C LEU A 73 3.95 2.33 -18.23
N ILE A 74 4.00 3.66 -18.29
CA ILE A 74 4.04 4.52 -17.10
C ILE A 74 2.77 4.36 -16.26
N LEU A 75 1.60 4.49 -16.90
CA LEU A 75 0.31 4.35 -16.23
C LEU A 75 0.15 2.96 -15.61
N PHE A 76 0.58 1.93 -16.33
CA PHE A 76 0.60 0.56 -15.82
C PHE A 76 1.52 0.42 -14.60
N SER A 77 2.74 0.97 -14.66
CA SER A 77 3.70 0.94 -13.55
C SER A 77 3.15 1.64 -12.30
N LEU A 78 2.50 2.80 -12.46
CA LEU A 78 1.81 3.51 -11.38
C LEU A 78 0.66 2.70 -10.79
N ALA A 79 -0.14 2.03 -11.63
CA ALA A 79 -1.22 1.17 -11.15
C ALA A 79 -0.70 -0.02 -10.34
N VAL A 80 0.39 -0.66 -10.79
CA VAL A 80 1.05 -1.76 -10.08
C VAL A 80 1.62 -1.28 -8.75
N LEU A 81 2.27 -0.10 -8.72
CA LEU A 81 2.76 0.50 -7.48
C LEU A 81 1.62 0.76 -6.49
N GLY A 82 0.52 1.36 -6.96
CA GLY A 82 -0.67 1.60 -6.15
C GLY A 82 -1.25 0.31 -5.57
N PHE A 83 -1.30 -0.76 -6.37
CA PHE A 83 -1.75 -2.08 -5.93
C PHE A 83 -0.84 -2.68 -4.84
N ILE A 84 0.48 -2.53 -4.96
CA ILE A 84 1.44 -2.98 -3.94
C ILE A 84 1.20 -2.22 -2.63
N VAL A 85 1.13 -0.90 -2.67
CA VAL A 85 0.91 -0.04 -1.49
C VAL A 85 -0.42 -0.36 -0.82
N PHE A 86 -1.49 -0.52 -1.61
CA PHE A 86 -2.81 -0.91 -1.12
C PHE A 86 -2.78 -2.28 -0.43
N THR A 87 -2.13 -3.27 -1.05
CA THR A 87 -2.01 -4.63 -0.48
C THR A 87 -1.24 -4.62 0.83
N ILE A 88 -0.15 -3.84 0.92
CA ILE A 88 0.62 -3.66 2.15
C ILE A 88 -0.24 -2.98 3.23
N GLN A 89 -0.97 -1.91 2.88
CA GLN A 89 -1.82 -1.19 3.82
C GLN A 89 -2.93 -2.10 4.35
N TYR A 90 -3.56 -2.87 3.47
CA TYR A 90 -4.64 -3.79 3.81
C TYR A 90 -4.16 -4.92 4.74
N ASN A 91 -3.00 -5.51 4.44
CA ASN A 91 -2.46 -6.65 5.18
C ASN A 91 -1.83 -6.28 6.52
N TYR A 92 -1.05 -5.21 6.57
CA TYR A 92 -0.29 -4.85 7.76
C TYR A 92 -0.98 -3.79 8.62
N GLY A 93 -1.91 -3.01 8.06
CA GLY A 93 -2.66 -1.97 8.76
C GLY A 93 -1.79 -0.84 9.34
N ASN A 94 -0.50 -0.84 9.04
CA ASN A 94 0.47 0.14 9.54
C ASN A 94 0.88 1.05 8.38
N TRP A 95 0.48 2.32 8.51
CA TRP A 95 0.72 3.38 7.53
C TRP A 95 2.20 3.56 7.19
N VAL A 96 3.11 3.30 8.13
CA VAL A 96 4.55 3.47 7.94
C VAL A 96 5.07 2.55 6.83
N TYR A 97 4.66 1.28 6.80
CA TYR A 97 5.13 0.34 5.77
C TYR A 97 4.62 0.73 4.39
N SER A 98 3.37 1.19 4.30
CA SER A 98 2.79 1.65 3.04
C SER A 98 3.49 2.90 2.52
N VAL A 99 3.79 3.88 3.39
CA VAL A 99 4.54 5.08 3.01
C VAL A 99 5.94 4.73 2.53
N ILE A 100 6.68 3.89 3.26
CA ILE A 100 8.04 3.48 2.86
C ILE A 100 7.99 2.78 1.50
N SER A 101 7.06 1.83 1.30
CA SER A 101 6.92 1.12 0.02
C SER A 101 6.54 2.06 -1.13
N GLY A 102 5.64 3.02 -0.88
CA GLY A 102 5.18 3.98 -1.86
C GLY A 102 6.30 4.91 -2.30
N ILE A 103 7.00 5.53 -1.34
CA ILE A 103 8.13 6.42 -1.61
C ILE A 103 9.24 5.67 -2.36
N THR A 104 9.59 4.45 -1.92
CA THR A 104 10.65 3.66 -2.55
C THR A 104 10.30 3.32 -4.01
N GLY A 105 9.07 2.88 -4.27
CA GLY A 105 8.63 2.59 -5.64
C GLY A 105 8.53 3.84 -6.51
N LEU A 106 8.16 4.98 -5.93
CA LEU A 106 8.09 6.25 -6.65
C LEU A 106 9.49 6.76 -7.03
N ILE A 107 10.48 6.61 -6.13
CA ILE A 107 11.89 6.91 -6.44
C ILE A 107 12.38 6.02 -7.59
N LEU A 108 12.11 4.71 -7.53
CA LEU A 108 12.50 3.79 -8.61
C LEU A 108 11.85 4.16 -9.95
N LEU A 109 10.59 4.57 -9.94
CA LEU A 109 9.89 5.01 -11.15
C LEU A 109 10.48 6.33 -11.70
N LEU A 110 10.81 7.29 -10.83
CA LEU A 110 11.42 8.55 -11.25
C LEU A 110 12.81 8.35 -11.85
N VAL A 111 13.58 7.42 -11.29
CA VAL A 111 14.84 6.96 -11.87
C VAL A 111 14.56 6.33 -13.24
N ALA A 112 13.64 5.36 -13.33
CA ALA A 112 13.22 4.71 -14.58
C ALA A 112 12.83 5.67 -15.71
N LEU A 113 12.26 6.84 -15.37
CA LEU A 113 11.79 7.84 -16.32
C LEU A 113 12.82 8.90 -16.68
N GLU A 114 14.04 8.81 -16.16
CA GLU A 114 15.12 9.79 -16.38
C GLU A 114 14.75 11.24 -16.03
N VAL A 115 13.63 11.47 -15.32
CA VAL A 115 13.17 12.79 -14.83
C VAL A 115 14.17 13.42 -13.85
N TYR A 116 15.01 12.58 -13.24
CA TYR A 116 16.25 12.98 -12.56
C TYR A 116 17.44 12.28 -13.22
N THR A 117 17.81 12.73 -14.41
CA THR A 117 19.11 12.35 -14.97
C THR A 117 20.20 13.15 -14.24
N PRO A 118 21.26 12.51 -13.71
CA PRO A 118 22.38 13.22 -13.08
C PRO A 118 23.03 14.25 -14.03
N GLN A 119 22.86 14.08 -15.35
CA GLN A 119 23.28 15.04 -16.37
C GLN A 119 22.47 16.35 -16.36
N GLU A 120 21.17 16.32 -16.06
CA GLU A 120 20.36 17.55 -15.96
C GLU A 120 20.66 18.35 -14.69
N VAL A 121 20.99 17.66 -13.60
CA VAL A 121 21.45 18.29 -12.36
C VAL A 121 22.82 18.95 -12.59
N LEU A 122 23.73 18.29 -13.30
CA LEU A 122 25.03 18.85 -13.68
C LEU A 122 24.89 20.07 -14.61
N LYS A 123 24.02 20.01 -15.62
CA LYS A 123 23.75 21.16 -16.50
C LYS A 123 23.17 22.36 -15.77
N LYS A 124 22.24 22.14 -14.82
CA LYS A 124 21.67 23.23 -14.02
C LYS A 124 22.71 23.85 -13.07
N LEU A 125 23.61 23.04 -12.52
CA LEU A 125 24.72 23.53 -11.69
C LEU A 125 25.77 24.30 -12.50
N GLU A 126 26.10 23.85 -13.71
CA GLU A 126 26.96 24.61 -14.63
C GLU A 126 26.33 25.94 -15.02
N GLN A 127 25.05 25.97 -15.43
CA GLN A 127 24.36 27.21 -15.77
C GLN A 127 24.31 28.20 -14.60
N GLN A 128 24.00 27.75 -13.38
CA GLN A 128 23.99 28.62 -12.20
C GLN A 128 25.37 29.13 -11.80
N THR A 129 26.43 28.40 -12.12
CA THR A 129 27.81 28.81 -11.83
C THR A 129 28.27 29.85 -12.86
N THR A 130 27.97 29.64 -14.14
CA THR A 130 28.30 30.60 -15.21
C THR A 130 27.53 31.91 -15.06
N ASP A 131 26.22 31.88 -14.76
CA ASP A 131 25.44 33.10 -14.54
C ASP A 131 25.94 33.94 -13.34
N LYS A 132 26.51 33.30 -12.31
CA LYS A 132 27.12 34.00 -11.16
C LYS A 132 28.50 34.58 -11.45
N ILE A 133 29.21 34.04 -12.44
CA ILE A 133 30.50 34.55 -12.90
C ILE A 133 30.27 35.73 -13.83
N ASP A 134 29.24 35.69 -14.68
CA ASP A 134 28.90 36.77 -15.60
C ASP A 134 28.14 37.94 -14.93
N SER A 135 27.64 37.78 -13.70
CA SER A 135 26.98 38.84 -12.92
C SER A 135 27.89 39.58 -11.91
N ASN A 136 29.22 39.37 -11.96
CA ASN A 136 30.23 40.09 -11.18
C ASN A 136 31.18 40.85 -12.11
#